data_AF-A0A1V0HX01-F1
#
_entry.id   AF-A0A1V0HX01-F1
#
_cell.length_a   1.000
_cell.length_b   1.000
_cell.length_c   1.000
_cell.angle_alpha   90.00
_cell.angle_beta   90.00
_cell.angle_gamma   90.00
#
_symmetry.space_group_name_H-M   'P 1'
#
loop_
_entity.id
_entity.type
_entity.pdbx_description
1 polymer ?
#
loop_
_entity_poly.entity_id
_entity_poly.type
_entity_poly.pdbx_seq_one_letter_code
_entity_poly.pdbx_strand_id
1 'polypeptide(L)'
;MSDIVELERRIVAALDRIGQGLDALGSGGDAEESADAAELDKLREALETERGVNAQLNERVKAIQERQETQVARLEQRAADLTARAEAAEADVDRLRAVNAKLRETSVALREANAQGLGDPAAIDAALLAELEALTALRASDRAEIDAILAELMPVAEEGVAHA
;
A
#
# COMPACT_ATOMS: atom_id res chain seq x y z
N MET A 1 32.71 -95.21 -5.37
CA MET A 1 31.69 -94.84 -6.39
C MET A 1 30.40 -94.31 -5.75
N SER A 2 29.99 -94.77 -4.56
CA SER A 2 28.87 -94.21 -3.78
C SER A 2 29.06 -92.74 -3.36
N ASP A 3 30.27 -92.39 -2.93
CA ASP A 3 30.54 -91.10 -2.28
C ASP A 3 30.49 -89.94 -3.29
N ILE A 4 30.83 -90.23 -4.55
CA ILE A 4 30.73 -89.27 -5.66
C ILE A 4 29.26 -88.97 -5.95
N VAL A 5 28.39 -89.98 -5.97
CA VAL A 5 26.94 -89.81 -6.21
C VAL A 5 26.26 -89.04 -5.07
N GLU A 6 26.71 -89.24 -3.84
CA GLU A 6 26.20 -88.48 -2.69
C GLU A 6 26.65 -87.01 -2.72
N LEU A 7 27.90 -86.76 -3.09
CA LEU A 7 28.42 -85.40 -3.31
C LEU A 7 27.68 -84.70 -4.46
N GLU A 8 27.44 -85.37 -5.57
CA GLU A 8 26.65 -84.86 -6.69
C GLU A 8 25.23 -84.48 -6.27
N ARG A 9 24.53 -85.35 -5.51
CA ARG A 9 23.20 -85.03 -4.96
C ARG A 9 23.22 -83.81 -4.04
N ARG A 10 24.25 -83.67 -3.19
CA ARG A 10 24.38 -82.51 -2.29
C ARG A 10 24.72 -81.23 -3.04
N ILE A 11 25.53 -81.30 -4.10
CA ILE A 11 25.85 -80.15 -4.95
C ILE A 11 24.60 -79.69 -5.71
N VAL A 12 23.84 -80.61 -6.31
CA VAL A 12 22.59 -80.27 -7.00
C VAL A 12 21.59 -79.62 -6.03
N ALA A 13 21.40 -80.19 -4.84
CA ALA A 13 20.51 -79.60 -3.83
C ALA A 13 21.01 -78.23 -3.32
N ALA A 14 22.33 -78.02 -3.25
CA ALA A 14 22.91 -76.72 -2.89
C ALA A 14 22.73 -75.69 -4.01
N LEU A 15 22.91 -76.09 -5.27
CA LEU A 15 22.70 -75.23 -6.44
C LEU A 15 21.23 -74.86 -6.61
N ASP A 16 20.29 -75.79 -6.41
CA ASP A 16 18.85 -75.52 -6.42
C ASP A 16 18.47 -74.53 -5.32
N ARG A 17 19.05 -74.67 -4.12
CA ARG A 17 18.84 -73.73 -3.01
C ARG A 17 19.42 -72.34 -3.30
N ILE A 18 20.59 -72.28 -3.95
CA ILE A 18 21.19 -71.02 -4.39
C ILE A 18 20.33 -70.38 -5.48
N GLY A 19 19.82 -71.15 -6.43
CA GLY A 19 18.88 -70.69 -7.46
C GLY A 19 17.63 -70.09 -6.84
N GLN A 20 16.98 -70.81 -5.93
CA GLN A 20 15.80 -70.31 -5.20
C GLN A 20 16.12 -69.07 -4.34
N GLY A 21 17.31 -69.00 -3.75
CA GLY A 21 17.76 -67.83 -2.99
C GLY A 21 18.03 -66.60 -3.86
N LEU A 22 18.57 -66.80 -5.07
CA LEU A 22 18.78 -65.75 -6.06
C LEU A 22 17.46 -65.25 -6.65
N ASP A 23 16.54 -66.16 -6.95
CA ASP A 23 15.19 -65.81 -7.43
C ASP A 23 14.41 -65.03 -6.36
N ALA A 24 14.51 -65.42 -5.09
CA ALA A 24 13.89 -64.70 -3.98
C ALA A 24 14.53 -63.33 -3.73
N LEU A 25 15.86 -63.21 -3.88
CA LEU A 25 16.56 -61.93 -3.74
C LEU A 25 16.27 -60.98 -4.91
N GLY A 26 16.17 -61.50 -6.13
CA GLY A 26 15.74 -60.73 -7.31
C GLY A 26 14.29 -60.27 -7.18
N SER A 27 13.38 -61.18 -6.81
CA SER A 27 11.97 -60.85 -6.59
C SER A 27 11.74 -59.88 -5.42
N GLY A 28 12.53 -59.97 -4.35
CA GLY A 28 12.44 -59.06 -3.20
C GLY A 28 13.02 -57.68 -3.50
N GLY A 29 14.16 -57.65 -4.20
CA GLY A 29 14.79 -56.42 -4.69
C GLY A 29 13.90 -55.66 -5.66
N ASP A 30 13.33 -56.33 -6.66
CA ASP A 30 12.44 -55.70 -7.64
C ASP A 30 11.17 -55.11 -6.99
N ALA A 31 10.65 -55.75 -5.92
CA ALA A 31 9.49 -55.27 -5.19
C ALA A 31 9.81 -54.08 -4.26
N GLU A 32 10.96 -54.07 -3.60
CA GLU A 32 11.43 -52.95 -2.78
C GLU A 32 11.85 -51.75 -3.65
N GLU A 33 12.59 -51.96 -4.75
CA GLU A 33 12.96 -50.89 -5.71
C GLU A 33 11.72 -50.29 -6.38
N SER A 34 10.71 -51.11 -6.70
CA SER A 34 9.45 -50.62 -7.25
C SER A 34 8.61 -49.85 -6.22
N ALA A 35 8.66 -50.21 -4.94
CA ALA A 35 7.98 -49.48 -3.88
C ALA A 35 8.64 -48.11 -3.63
N ASP A 36 9.97 -48.07 -3.56
CA ASP A 36 10.77 -46.85 -3.40
C ASP A 36 10.60 -45.90 -4.60
N ALA A 37 10.54 -46.42 -5.82
CA ALA A 37 10.26 -45.63 -7.02
C ALA A 37 8.86 -44.97 -6.96
N ALA A 38 7.85 -45.70 -6.49
CA ALA A 38 6.49 -45.18 -6.34
C ALA A 38 6.38 -44.12 -5.23
N GLU A 39 7.15 -44.24 -4.14
CA GLU A 39 7.23 -43.21 -3.10
C GLU A 39 7.95 -41.95 -3.58
N LEU A 40 9.05 -42.10 -4.33
CA LEU A 40 9.77 -40.98 -4.93
C LEU A 40 8.90 -40.17 -5.90
N ASP A 41 8.07 -40.83 -6.69
CA ASP A 41 7.17 -40.15 -7.62
C ASP A 41 6.05 -39.39 -6.88
N LYS A 42 5.48 -39.95 -5.80
CA LYS A 42 4.53 -39.25 -4.93
C LYS A 42 5.16 -38.02 -4.26
N LEU A 43 6.40 -38.14 -3.77
CA LEU A 43 7.12 -37.02 -3.17
C LEU A 43 7.42 -35.92 -4.20
N ARG A 44 7.74 -36.29 -5.45
CA ARG A 44 7.93 -35.33 -6.55
C ARG A 44 6.63 -34.60 -6.89
N GLU A 45 5.51 -35.32 -6.97
CA GLU A 45 4.20 -34.72 -7.22
C GLU A 45 3.79 -33.75 -6.10
N ALA A 46 4.00 -34.14 -4.84
CA ALA A 46 3.75 -33.27 -3.69
C ALA A 46 4.65 -32.02 -3.71
N LEU A 47 5.94 -32.18 -4.05
CA LEU A 47 6.87 -31.06 -4.16
C LEU A 47 6.46 -30.07 -5.27
N GLU A 48 6.05 -30.57 -6.44
CA GLU A 48 5.57 -29.72 -7.53
C GLU A 48 4.27 -29.01 -7.17
N THR A 49 3.37 -29.69 -6.46
CA THR A 49 2.13 -29.07 -5.93
C THR A 49 2.45 -27.94 -4.95
N GLU A 50 3.32 -28.19 -3.99
CA GLU A 50 3.75 -27.19 -3.00
C GLU A 50 4.48 -26.01 -3.67
N ARG A 51 5.32 -26.28 -4.66
CA ARG A 51 5.98 -25.22 -5.46
C ARG A 51 4.96 -24.35 -6.20
N GLY A 52 3.93 -24.95 -6.79
CA GLY A 52 2.84 -24.23 -7.45
C GLY A 52 2.06 -23.34 -6.48
N VAL A 53 1.71 -23.87 -5.30
CA VAL A 53 1.03 -23.11 -4.23
C VAL A 53 1.92 -21.96 -3.74
N ASN A 54 3.22 -22.22 -3.52
CA ASN A 54 4.15 -21.22 -3.06
C ASN A 54 4.32 -20.08 -4.09
N ALA A 55 4.42 -20.41 -5.38
CA ALA A 55 4.45 -19.42 -6.46
C ALA A 55 3.20 -18.54 -6.45
N GLN A 56 2.01 -19.13 -6.34
CA GLN A 56 0.75 -18.39 -6.27
C GLN A 56 0.67 -17.48 -5.03
N LEU A 57 1.15 -17.96 -3.87
CA LEU A 57 1.21 -17.16 -2.65
C LEU A 57 2.18 -15.98 -2.79
N ASN A 58 3.36 -16.19 -3.38
CA ASN A 58 4.33 -15.12 -3.64
C ASN A 58 3.77 -14.06 -4.58
N GLU A 59 3.06 -14.46 -5.64
CA GLU A 59 2.37 -13.53 -6.53
C GLU A 59 1.30 -12.73 -5.79
N ARG A 60 0.50 -13.39 -4.93
CA ARG A 60 -0.51 -12.71 -4.11
C ARG A 60 0.11 -11.73 -3.13
N VAL A 61 1.19 -12.11 -2.45
CA VAL A 61 1.91 -11.23 -1.51
C VAL A 61 2.46 -10.02 -2.26
N LYS A 62 3.07 -10.22 -3.43
CA LYS A 62 3.57 -9.13 -4.27
C LYS A 62 2.45 -8.19 -4.70
N ALA A 63 1.31 -8.72 -5.15
CA ALA A 63 0.16 -7.90 -5.55
C ALA A 63 -0.45 -7.13 -4.36
N ILE A 64 -0.46 -7.72 -3.15
CA ILE A 64 -0.90 -7.04 -1.93
C ILE A 64 0.09 -5.93 -1.58
N GLN A 65 1.39 -6.20 -1.65
CA GLN A 65 2.43 -5.23 -1.36
C GLN A 65 2.36 -4.02 -2.31
N GLU A 66 2.25 -4.24 -3.62
CA GLU A 66 2.11 -3.16 -4.61
C GLU A 66 0.85 -2.31 -4.35
N ARG A 67 -0.27 -2.94 -3.98
CA ARG A 67 -1.49 -2.23 -3.59
C ARG A 67 -1.31 -1.43 -2.31
N GLN A 68 -0.62 -1.98 -1.32
CA GLN A 68 -0.35 -1.31 -0.06
C GLN A 68 0.58 -0.12 -0.25
N GLU A 69 1.68 -0.28 -1.01
CA GLU A 69 2.59 0.81 -1.35
C GLU A 69 1.86 1.95 -2.08
N THR A 70 0.98 1.60 -3.03
CA THR A 70 0.14 2.59 -3.73
C THR A 70 -0.82 3.31 -2.77
N GLN A 71 -1.45 2.59 -1.84
CA GLN A 71 -2.36 3.18 -0.86
C GLN A 71 -1.64 4.06 0.14
N VAL A 72 -0.48 3.64 0.63
CA VAL A 72 0.37 4.40 1.55
C VAL A 72 0.81 5.69 0.87
N ALA A 73 1.35 5.62 -0.34
CA ALA A 73 1.77 6.82 -1.09
C ALA A 73 0.60 7.81 -1.29
N ARG A 74 -0.60 7.31 -1.59
CA ARG A 74 -1.81 8.15 -1.72
C ARG A 74 -2.20 8.81 -0.39
N LEU A 75 -2.13 8.08 0.72
CA LEU A 75 -2.46 8.61 2.03
C LEU A 75 -1.42 9.63 2.51
N GLU A 76 -0.13 9.38 2.27
CA GLU A 76 0.96 10.31 2.55
C GLU A 76 0.78 11.61 1.76
N GLN A 77 0.46 11.52 0.46
CA GLN A 77 0.18 12.69 -0.36
C GLN A 77 -1.02 13.49 0.19
N ARG A 78 -2.13 12.82 0.51
CA ARG A 78 -3.30 13.49 1.11
C ARG A 78 -2.98 14.15 2.45
N ALA A 79 -2.17 13.51 3.29
CA ALA A 79 -1.74 14.09 4.56
C ALA A 79 -0.88 15.34 4.35
N ALA A 80 0.03 15.32 3.37
CA ALA A 80 0.83 16.48 3.00
C ALA A 80 -0.06 17.64 2.47
N ASP A 81 -1.02 17.35 1.60
CA ASP A 81 -1.95 18.34 1.05
C ASP A 81 -2.82 18.97 2.16
N LEU A 82 -3.35 18.15 3.08
CA LEU A 82 -4.15 18.65 4.21
C LEU A 82 -3.30 19.49 5.17
N THR A 83 -2.04 19.13 5.39
CA THR A 83 -1.11 19.91 6.23
C THR A 83 -0.85 21.28 5.60
N ALA A 84 -0.56 21.32 4.30
CA ALA A 84 -0.35 22.59 3.59
C ALA A 84 -1.60 23.48 3.60
N ARG A 85 -2.79 22.90 3.46
CA ARG A 85 -4.06 23.63 3.58
C ARG A 85 -4.27 24.20 4.99
N ALA A 86 -3.93 23.43 6.04
CA ALA A 86 -4.03 23.90 7.42
C ALA A 86 -3.09 25.07 7.68
N GLU A 87 -1.83 25.00 7.23
CA GLU A 87 -0.86 26.09 7.35
C GLU A 87 -1.33 27.36 6.61
N ALA A 88 -1.89 27.21 5.41
CA ALA A 88 -2.46 28.34 4.67
C ALA A 88 -3.65 28.97 5.40
N ALA A 89 -4.55 28.16 5.94
CA ALA A 89 -5.70 28.65 6.71
C ALA A 89 -5.27 29.36 8.00
N GLU A 90 -4.25 28.86 8.70
CA GLU A 90 -3.67 29.52 9.87
C GLU A 90 -3.10 30.91 9.51
N ALA A 91 -2.36 31.00 8.40
CA ALA A 91 -1.83 32.27 7.91
C ALA A 91 -2.94 33.27 7.55
N ASP A 92 -4.03 32.81 6.95
CA ASP A 92 -5.19 33.67 6.64
C ASP A 92 -5.93 34.12 7.90
N VAL A 93 -6.07 33.26 8.91
CA VAL A 93 -6.63 33.64 10.22
C VAL A 93 -5.79 34.72 10.88
N ASP A 94 -4.46 34.59 10.87
CA ASP A 94 -3.58 35.60 11.45
C ASP A 94 -3.61 36.92 10.68
N ARG A 95 -3.71 36.87 9.35
CA ARG A 95 -3.94 38.06 8.52
C ARG A 95 -5.26 38.75 8.87
N LEU A 96 -6.35 37.99 8.99
CA LEU A 96 -7.67 38.53 9.36
C LEU A 96 -7.66 39.13 10.77
N ARG A 97 -6.94 38.53 11.73
CA ARG A 97 -6.75 39.10 13.08
C ARG A 97 -6.01 40.43 13.02
N ALA A 98 -4.93 40.52 12.25
CA ALA A 98 -4.17 41.75 12.08
C ALA A 98 -5.01 42.88 11.46
N VAL A 99 -5.75 42.56 10.39
CA VAL A 99 -6.67 43.49 9.72
C VAL A 99 -7.77 43.96 10.67
N ASN A 100 -8.39 43.05 11.44
CA ASN A 100 -9.41 43.41 12.43
C ASN A 100 -8.85 44.31 13.54
N ALA A 101 -7.63 44.03 14.01
CA ALA A 101 -6.95 44.88 14.98
C ALA A 101 -6.74 46.29 14.40
N LYS A 102 -6.29 46.38 13.14
CA LYS A 102 -6.09 47.66 12.45
C LYS A 102 -7.40 48.43 12.26
N LEU A 103 -8.47 47.76 11.86
CA LEU A 103 -9.80 48.36 11.71
C LEU A 103 -10.36 48.89 13.04
N ARG A 104 -10.09 48.20 14.15
CA ARG A 104 -10.47 48.67 15.49
C ARG A 104 -9.68 49.91 15.89
N GLU A 105 -8.37 49.92 15.65
CA GLU A 105 -7.51 51.08 15.89
C GLU A 105 -7.97 52.30 15.08
N THR A 106 -8.19 52.13 13.77
CA THR A 106 -8.63 53.21 12.88
C THR A 106 -10.04 53.70 13.26
N SER A 107 -10.95 52.80 13.65
CA SER A 107 -12.27 53.18 14.14
C SER A 107 -12.21 54.01 15.43
N VAL A 108 -11.29 53.69 16.35
CA VAL A 108 -11.07 54.49 17.57
C VAL A 108 -10.53 55.87 17.20
N ALA A 109 -9.47 55.92 16.38
CA ALA A 109 -8.87 57.18 15.93
C ALA A 109 -9.89 58.09 15.22
N LEU A 110 -10.74 57.54 14.36
CA LEU A 110 -11.81 58.30 13.69
C LEU A 110 -12.87 58.81 14.66
N ARG A 111 -13.25 58.03 15.67
CA ARG A 111 -14.19 58.48 16.72
C ARG A 111 -13.59 59.60 17.56
N GLU A 112 -12.32 59.51 17.93
CA GLU A 112 -11.61 60.55 18.68
C GLU A 112 -11.46 61.84 17.86
N ALA A 113 -11.07 61.73 16.59
CA ALA A 113 -10.96 62.86 15.67
C ALA A 113 -12.32 63.57 15.47
N ASN A 114 -13.39 62.79 15.27
CA ASN A 114 -14.75 63.33 15.16
C ASN A 114 -15.22 63.99 16.47
N ALA A 115 -14.92 63.41 17.64
CA ALA A 115 -15.27 63.98 18.93
C ALA A 115 -14.56 65.33 19.20
N GLN A 116 -13.37 65.52 18.64
CA GLN A 116 -12.61 66.77 18.71
C GLN A 116 -13.02 67.79 17.63
N GLY A 117 -13.96 67.44 16.73
CA GLY A 117 -14.31 68.28 15.58
C GLY A 117 -13.19 68.40 14.54
N LEU A 118 -12.16 67.55 14.64
CA LEU A 118 -10.96 67.51 13.81
C LEU A 118 -11.07 66.37 12.79
N GLY A 119 -12.17 66.30 12.04
CA GLY A 119 -12.33 65.26 11.01
C GLY A 119 -11.13 65.27 10.05
N ASP A 120 -10.23 64.30 10.23
CA ASP A 120 -8.96 64.20 9.51
C ASP A 120 -9.15 63.33 8.25
N PRO A 121 -9.04 63.92 7.04
CA PRO A 121 -9.12 63.16 5.80
C PRO A 121 -8.11 62.00 5.74
N ALA A 122 -6.93 62.14 6.34
CA ALA A 122 -5.91 61.09 6.33
C ALA A 122 -6.32 59.87 7.17
N ALA A 123 -7.07 60.08 8.26
CA ALA A 123 -7.60 58.98 9.08
C ALA A 123 -8.72 58.22 8.35
N ILE A 124 -9.52 58.93 7.54
CA ILE A 124 -10.56 58.32 6.70
C ILE A 124 -9.91 57.48 5.59
N ASP A 125 -8.90 58.04 4.91
CA ASP A 125 -8.16 57.33 3.87
C ASP A 125 -7.45 56.08 4.41
N ALA A 126 -6.87 56.16 5.61
CA ALA A 126 -6.26 55.01 6.29
C ALA A 126 -7.29 53.91 6.65
N ALA A 127 -8.50 54.29 7.05
CA ALA A 127 -9.57 53.34 7.32
C ALA A 127 -10.09 52.67 6.04
N LEU A 128 -10.25 53.43 4.95
CA LEU A 128 -10.65 52.91 3.64
C LEU A 128 -9.59 51.97 3.05
N LEU A 129 -8.30 52.28 3.22
CA LEU A 129 -7.21 51.39 2.83
C LEU A 129 -7.23 50.07 3.61
N ALA A 130 -7.41 50.13 4.93
CA ALA A 130 -7.52 48.92 5.75
C ALA A 130 -8.74 48.06 5.36
N GLU A 131 -9.86 48.68 4.97
CA GLU A 131 -11.05 47.98 4.48
C GLU A 131 -10.82 47.33 3.10
N LEU A 132 -10.11 48.01 2.20
CA LEU A 132 -9.70 47.45 0.91
C LEU A 132 -8.75 46.25 1.09
N GLU A 133 -7.78 46.33 2.00
CA GLU A 133 -6.91 45.21 2.34
C GLU A 133 -7.71 44.04 2.92
N ALA A 134 -8.69 44.33 3.79
CA ALA A 134 -9.60 43.32 4.34
C ALA A 134 -10.40 42.59 3.26
N LEU A 135 -11.04 43.34 2.36
CA LEU A 135 -11.83 42.79 1.26
C LEU A 135 -10.97 41.98 0.28
N THR A 136 -9.73 42.41 0.07
CA THR A 136 -8.78 41.70 -0.80
C THR A 136 -8.32 40.39 -0.17
N ALA A 137 -8.02 40.38 1.13
CA ALA A 137 -7.69 39.17 1.88
C ALA A 137 -8.86 38.18 1.90
N LEU A 138 -10.09 38.67 2.12
CA LEU A 138 -11.29 37.84 2.09
C LEU A 138 -11.51 37.20 0.71
N ARG A 139 -11.43 37.99 -0.36
CA ARG A 139 -11.55 37.47 -1.74
C ARG A 139 -10.47 36.44 -2.10
N ALA A 140 -9.25 36.62 -1.59
CA ALA A 140 -8.17 35.66 -1.80
C ALA A 140 -8.47 34.33 -1.08
N SER A 141 -8.94 34.39 0.17
CA SER A 141 -9.40 33.22 0.94
C SER A 141 -10.56 32.51 0.24
N ASP A 142 -11.61 33.23 -0.16
CA ASP A 142 -12.77 32.67 -0.86
C ASP A 142 -12.34 31.94 -2.14
N ARG A 143 -11.39 32.52 -2.89
CA ARG A 143 -10.87 31.90 -4.11
C ARG A 143 -10.07 30.63 -3.82
N ALA A 144 -9.24 30.63 -2.78
CA ALA A 144 -8.50 29.45 -2.36
C ALA A 144 -9.44 28.31 -1.91
N GLU A 145 -10.54 28.64 -1.23
CA GLU A 145 -11.57 27.67 -0.83
C GLU A 145 -12.30 27.10 -2.06
N ILE A 146 -12.70 27.96 -3.01
CA ILE A 146 -13.32 27.53 -4.28
C ILE A 146 -12.37 26.62 -5.07
N ASP A 147 -11.09 26.99 -5.21
CA ASP A 147 -10.11 26.19 -5.93
C ASP A 147 -9.89 24.82 -5.25
N ALA A 148 -9.93 24.76 -3.91
CA ALA A 148 -9.85 23.51 -3.16
C ALA A 148 -11.09 22.62 -3.38
N ILE A 149 -12.30 23.21 -3.36
CA ILE A 149 -13.56 22.50 -3.67
C ILE A 149 -13.53 21.98 -5.11
N LEU A 150 -13.09 22.80 -6.07
CA LEU A 150 -12.97 22.39 -7.47
C LEU A 150 -11.99 21.22 -7.64
N ALA A 151 -10.85 21.26 -6.94
CA ALA A 151 -9.87 20.17 -6.96
C ALA A 151 -10.44 18.84 -6.41
N GLU A 152 -11.37 18.90 -5.44
CA GLU A 152 -12.06 17.72 -4.92
C GLU A 152 -13.19 17.22 -5.84
N LEU A 153 -13.92 18.13 -6.49
CA LEU A 153 -15.03 17.79 -7.37
C LEU A 153 -14.60 17.31 -8.77
N MET A 154 -13.49 17.84 -9.31
CA MET A 154 -12.94 17.47 -10.62
C MET A 154 -12.79 15.95 -10.83
N PRO A 155 -12.11 15.20 -9.94
CA PRO A 155 -11.94 13.76 -10.12
C PRO A 155 -13.27 13.00 -10.09
N VAL A 156 -14.25 13.45 -9.28
CA VAL A 156 -15.60 12.83 -9.24
C VAL A 156 -16.39 13.11 -10.52
N ALA A 157 -16.24 14.31 -11.09
CA ALA A 157 -16.86 14.66 -12.37
C ALA A 157 -16.24 13.86 -13.54
N GLU A 158 -14.92 13.65 -13.54
CA GLU A 158 -14.23 12.88 -14.57
C GLU A 158 -14.55 11.37 -14.50
N GLU A 159 -14.63 10.79 -13.30
CA GLU A 159 -15.07 9.40 -13.10
C GLU A 159 -16.55 9.20 -13.50
N GLY A 160 -17.42 10.19 -13.27
CA GLY A 160 -18.82 10.16 -13.66
C GLY A 160 -19.06 10.18 -15.18
N VAL A 161 -18.16 10.79 -15.96
CA VAL A 161 -18.21 10.78 -17.44
C VAL A 161 -17.63 9.49 -18.02
N ALA A 162 -16.70 8.84 -17.34
CA ALA A 162 -16.13 7.55 -17.78
C ALA A 162 -17.07 6.34 -17.59
N HIS A 163 -18.12 6.50 -16.78
CA HIS A 163 -19.12 5.46 -16.50
C HIS A 163 -20.50 5.69 -17.16
N ALA A 164 -20.62 6.71 -18.02
CA ALA A 164 -21.80 6.97 -18.86
C ALA A 164 -21.52 6.63 -20.33
#